data_AF-A0A5Q4T5W6-F1
#
_entry.id   AF-A0A5Q4T5W6-F1
#
_cell.length_a   1.000
_cell.length_b   1.000
_cell.length_c   1.000
_cell.angle_alpha   90.00
_cell.angle_beta   90.00
_cell.angle_gamma   90.00
#
_symmetry.space_group_name_H-M   'P 1'
#
loop_
_entity.id
_entity.type
_entity.pdbx_description
1 polymer ?
#
loop_
_entity_poly.entity_id
_entity_poly.type
_entity_poly.pdbx_seq_one_letter_code
_entity_poly.pdbx_strand_id
1 'polypeptide(L)'
;MTDLVERLVPDELWVLFRRVVPPAVVTRPQGGGRRRAGDREALAAIIFVATSGCTWRQLPPVFGPAWPTVYRRFAQWSRDRVWAR
;
A
#
# COMPACT_ATOMS: atom_id res chain seq x y z
N MET A 1 14.43 7.51 -3.62
CA MET A 1 12.98 7.21 -3.48
C MET A 1 12.75 5.88 -2.75
N THR A 2 13.58 4.87 -2.97
CA THR A 2 13.50 3.53 -2.37
C THR A 2 13.75 3.51 -0.85
N ASP A 3 14.63 4.39 -0.34
CA ASP A 3 15.12 4.34 1.05
C ASP A 3 14.01 4.33 2.12
N LEU A 4 13.04 5.24 2.06
CA LEU A 4 11.97 5.29 3.07
C LEU A 4 10.99 4.11 2.97
N VAL A 5 10.70 3.64 1.76
CA VAL A 5 9.82 2.48 1.54
C VAL A 5 10.49 1.22 2.07
N GLU A 6 11.77 1.02 1.75
CA GLU A 6 12.56 -0.11 2.24
C GLU A 6 12.74 -0.07 3.75
N ARG A 7 12.92 1.12 4.34
CA ARG A 7 13.03 1.27 5.80
C ARG A 7 11.72 0.95 6.53
N LEU A 8 10.57 1.36 6.01
CA LEU A 8 9.26 1.11 6.62
C LEU A 8 8.72 -0.29 6.31
N VAL A 9 9.09 -0.82 5.14
CA VAL A 9 8.73 -2.17 4.71
C VAL A 9 9.99 -2.87 4.22
N PRO A 10 10.84 -3.39 5.13
CA PRO A 10 11.99 -4.21 4.76
C PRO A 10 11.58 -5.47 4.00
N ASP A 11 12.51 -6.09 3.28
CA ASP A 11 12.20 -7.25 2.43
C ASP A 11 11.56 -8.40 3.23
N GLU A 12 12.03 -8.64 4.46
CA GLU A 12 11.48 -9.67 5.34
C GLU A 12 10.01 -9.41 5.68
N LEU A 13 9.69 -8.17 6.08
CA LEU A 13 8.31 -7.75 6.33
C LEU A 13 7.47 -7.86 5.06
N TRP A 14 8.03 -7.47 3.91
CA TRP A 14 7.34 -7.57 2.63
C TRP A 14 7.01 -9.02 2.27
N VAL A 15 7.95 -9.94 2.49
CA VAL A 15 7.77 -11.38 2.26
C VAL A 15 6.66 -11.94 3.15
N LEU A 16 6.61 -11.56 4.43
CA LEU A 16 5.56 -11.99 5.35
C LEU A 16 4.20 -11.41 4.95
N PHE A 17 4.14 -10.11 4.66
CA PHE A 17 2.90 -9.44 4.29
C PHE A 17 2.29 -10.02 3.00
N ARG A 18 3.14 -10.40 2.04
CA ARG A 18 2.71 -11.06 0.80
C ARG A 18 1.97 -12.39 1.01
N ARG A 19 2.14 -13.05 2.16
CA ARG A 19 1.44 -14.30 2.47
C ARG A 19 -0.01 -14.09 2.89
N VAL A 20 -0.33 -12.92 3.43
CA VAL A 20 -1.65 -12.61 3.98
C VAL A 20 -2.48 -11.72 3.06
N VAL A 21 -1.84 -10.90 2.23
CA VAL A 21 -2.52 -10.01 1.29
C VAL A 21 -3.07 -10.80 0.10
N PRO A 22 -4.37 -10.63 -0.26
CA PRO A 22 -4.91 -11.25 -1.46
C PRO A 22 -4.14 -10.79 -2.72
N PRO A 23 -3.87 -11.69 -3.68
CA PRO A 23 -3.25 -11.30 -4.93
C PRO A 23 -4.12 -10.28 -5.65
N ALA A 24 -3.49 -9.23 -6.15
CA ALA A 24 -4.17 -8.19 -6.90
C ALA A 24 -4.53 -8.69 -8.30
N VAL A 25 -5.74 -9.22 -8.48
CA VAL A 25 -6.27 -9.54 -9.81
C VAL A 25 -6.72 -8.24 -10.46
N VAL A 26 -5.96 -7.76 -11.45
CA VAL A 26 -6.31 -6.58 -12.25
C VAL A 26 -6.69 -7.03 -13.64
N THR A 27 -7.97 -7.33 -13.85
CA THR A 27 -8.50 -7.64 -15.17
C THR A 27 -8.88 -6.34 -15.88
N ARG A 28 -8.24 -6.04 -17.01
CA ARG A 28 -8.58 -4.89 -17.86
C ARG A 28 -8.92 -5.37 -19.27
N PRO A 29 -10.20 -5.71 -19.54
CA PRO A 29 -10.62 -6.27 -20.82
C PRO A 29 -10.28 -5.38 -22.03
N GLN A 30 -10.31 -4.06 -21.83
CA GLN A 30 -10.07 -3.07 -22.89
C GLN A 30 -8.61 -2.60 -22.97
N GLY A 31 -7.74 -3.08 -22.08
CA GLY A 31 -6.40 -2.51 -21.89
C GLY A 31 -6.43 -1.05 -21.39
N GLY A 32 -5.25 -0.43 -21.24
CA GLY A 32 -5.12 0.99 -20.89
C GLY A 32 -5.28 1.33 -19.39
N GLY A 33 -5.17 2.63 -19.07
CA GLY A 33 -5.27 3.20 -17.71
C GLY A 33 -3.99 3.18 -16.88
N ARG A 34 -3.90 4.06 -15.86
CA ARG A 34 -2.70 4.16 -14.99
C ARG A 34 -2.41 2.82 -14.31
N ARG A 35 -1.15 2.38 -14.32
CA ARG A 35 -0.72 1.15 -13.63
C ARG A 35 -1.16 1.23 -12.16
N ARG A 36 -1.69 0.12 -11.63
CA ARG A 36 -2.03 0.00 -10.21
C ARG A 36 -0.76 0.32 -9.41
N ALA A 37 -0.88 1.20 -8.41
CA ALA A 37 0.23 1.48 -7.51
C ALA A 37 0.69 0.20 -6.82
N GLY A 38 2.00 0.05 -6.63
CA GLY A 38 2.58 -1.14 -6.01
C GLY A 38 2.11 -1.30 -4.57
N ASP A 39 1.97 -2.57 -4.17
CA ASP A 39 1.43 -2.91 -2.85
C ASP A 39 2.45 -2.65 -1.73
N ARG A 40 3.76 -2.74 -2.01
CA ARG A 40 4.80 -2.42 -1.04
C ARG A 40 4.80 -0.92 -0.69
N GLU A 41 4.67 -0.07 -1.70
CA GLU A 41 4.57 1.38 -1.52
C GLU A 41 3.27 1.77 -0.81
N ALA A 42 2.16 1.11 -1.14
CA ALA A 42 0.90 1.32 -0.44
C ALA A 42 1.01 0.90 1.03
N LEU A 43 1.63 -0.25 1.33
CA LEU A 43 1.88 -0.70 2.69
C LEU A 43 2.76 0.29 3.46
N ALA A 44 3.87 0.73 2.88
CA ALA A 44 4.76 1.72 3.50
C ALA A 44 4.03 3.02 3.83
N ALA A 45 3.19 3.52 2.91
CA ALA A 45 2.38 4.71 3.14
C ALA A 45 1.34 4.52 4.25
N ILE A 46 0.70 3.35 4.33
CA ILE A 46 -0.25 3.03 5.42
C ILE A 46 0.47 2.99 6.77
N ILE A 47 1.63 2.32 6.84
CA ILE A 47 2.44 2.27 8.05
C ILE A 47 2.82 3.68 8.48
N PHE A 48 3.30 4.51 7.55
CA PHE A 48 3.66 5.89 7.86
C PHE A 48 2.50 6.69 8.48
N VAL A 49 1.30 6.61 7.89
CA VAL A 49 0.10 7.28 8.44
C VAL A 49 -0.23 6.75 9.83
N ALA A 50 -0.20 5.43 10.01
CA ALA A 50 -0.50 4.78 11.29
C ALA A 50 0.50 5.15 12.41
N THR A 51 1.79 5.25 12.09
CA THR A 51 2.85 5.54 13.07
C THR A 51 3.02 7.04 13.34
N SER A 52 2.77 7.89 12.35
CA SER A 52 2.91 9.35 12.50
C SER A 52 1.65 10.02 13.05
N GLY A 53 0.49 9.37 12.93
CA GLY A 53 -0.81 9.96 13.28
C GLY A 53 -1.26 11.08 12.36
N CYS A 54 -0.57 11.31 11.23
CA CYS A 54 -0.98 12.34 10.28
C CYS A 54 -2.29 11.95 9.56
N THR A 55 -2.99 12.95 9.05
CA THR A 55 -4.18 12.67 8.23
C THR A 55 -3.75 12.09 6.88
N TRP A 56 -4.61 11.29 6.22
CA TRP A 56 -4.35 10.77 4.88
C TRP A 56 -3.95 11.86 3.88
N ARG A 57 -4.57 13.05 3.96
CA ARG A 57 -4.29 14.19 3.05
C ARG A 57 -2.88 14.77 3.24
N GLN A 58 -2.26 14.53 4.39
CA GLN A 58 -0.89 14.94 4.70
C GLN A 58 0.14 13.87 4.32
N LEU A 59 -0.27 12.77 3.67
CA LEU A 59 0.65 11.74 3.20
C LEU A 59 1.69 12.36 2.26
N PRO A 60 3.00 12.24 2.57
CA PRO A 60 4.05 12.74 1.70
C PRO A 60 4.04 12.08 0.32
N PRO A 61 4.30 12.81 -0.77
CA PRO A 61 4.27 12.26 -2.13
C PRO A 61 5.41 11.25 -2.40
N VAL A 62 6.43 11.20 -1.53
CA VAL A 62 7.62 10.33 -1.67
C VAL A 62 7.30 8.85 -1.81
N PHE A 63 6.16 8.40 -1.28
CA PHE A 63 5.73 7.00 -1.40
C PHE A 63 5.33 6.61 -2.82
N GLY A 64 4.92 7.58 -3.66
CA GLY A 64 4.45 7.34 -5.03
C GLY A 64 2.93 7.35 -5.19
N PRO A 65 2.15 6.48 -4.53
CA PRO A 65 0.69 6.53 -4.61
C PRO A 65 0.14 7.77 -3.89
N ALA A 66 -0.79 8.47 -4.55
CA ALA A 66 -1.55 9.54 -3.91
C ALA A 66 -2.43 9.00 -2.77
N TRP A 67 -2.69 9.84 -1.77
CA TRP A 67 -3.46 9.46 -0.57
C TRP A 67 -4.79 8.74 -0.84
N PRO A 68 -5.61 9.07 -1.86
CA PRO A 68 -6.87 8.35 -2.09
C PRO A 68 -6.62 6.90 -2.49
N THR A 69 -5.51 6.63 -3.19
CA THR A 69 -5.13 5.28 -3.60
C THR A 69 -4.70 4.46 -2.39
N VAL A 70 -3.92 5.06 -1.49
CA VAL A 70 -3.47 4.42 -0.24
C VAL A 70 -4.67 4.13 0.65
N TYR A 71 -5.57 5.10 0.86
CA TYR A 71 -6.78 4.89 1.66
C TYR A 71 -7.68 3.79 1.10
N ARG A 72 -7.91 3.77 -0.22
CA ARG A 72 -8.68 2.67 -0.85
C ARG A 72 -8.01 1.32 -0.64
N ARG A 73 -6.67 1.25 -0.65
CA ARG A 73 -5.93 0.02 -0.37
C ARG A 73 -6.11 -0.42 1.08
N PHE A 74 -5.94 0.52 2.03
CA PHE A 74 -6.20 0.28 3.45
C PHE A 74 -7.62 -0.26 3.66
N ALA A 75 -8.62 0.42 3.13
CA ALA A 75 -10.02 0.01 3.27
C ALA A 75 -10.30 -1.38 2.65
N GLN A 76 -9.70 -1.69 1.50
CA GLN A 76 -9.80 -3.03 0.89
C GLN A 76 -9.20 -4.09 1.81
N TRP A 77 -7.94 -3.92 2.23
CA TRP A 77 -7.23 -4.87 3.08
C TRP A 77 -7.89 -5.05 4.46
N SER A 78 -8.51 -3.99 5.00
CA SER A 78 -9.31 -4.08 6.21
C SER A 78 -10.56 -4.94 6.02
N ARG A 79 -11.27 -4.80 4.88
CA ARG A 79 -12.42 -5.68 4.55
C ARG A 79 -12.01 -7.12 4.35
N ASP A 80 -10.85 -7.34 3.73
CA ASP A 80 -10.27 -8.67 3.50
C ASP A 80 -9.61 -9.27 4.76
N ARG A 81 -9.70 -8.56 5.90
CA ARG A 81 -9.15 -8.95 7.21
C ARG A 81 -7.64 -9.19 7.19
N VAL A 82 -6.90 -8.55 6.29
CA VAL A 82 -5.44 -8.72 6.13
C VAL A 82 -4.69 -8.40 7.43
N TRP A 83 -5.11 -7.36 8.15
CA TRP A 83 -4.47 -6.92 9.39
C TRP A 83 -4.71 -7.84 10.60
N ALA A 84 -5.62 -8.79 10.47
CA ALA A 84 -6.03 -9.70 11.56
C ALA A 84 -5.54 -11.14 11.32
N ARG A 85 -4.67 -11.35 10.33
CA ARG A 85 -4.10 -12.65 9.95
C ARG A 85 -2.69 -12.83 10.50
#